data_AF-A0A2J8M906-F1
#
_entry.id   AF-A0A2J8M906-F1
#
_cell.length_a   1.000
_cell.length_b   1.000
_cell.length_c   1.000
_cell.angle_alpha   90.00
_cell.angle_beta   90.00
_cell.angle_gamma   90.00
#
_symmetry.space_group_name_H-M   'P 1'
#
loop_
_entity.id
_entity.type
_entity.pdbx_description
1 polymer ?
#
loop_
_entity_poly.entity_id
_entity_poly.type
_entity_poly.pdbx_seq_one_letter_code
_entity_poly.pdbx_strand_id
1 'polypeptide(L)'
;MGGLRLLAVALTCCWWPQGSQGKTLRGSFSSTAAQDAQGQRIGHFEFHGDHALLCVRINNIAVAVGKEAKLYLFQAQEWLKLQQSSHGYSCSEKLSKAQLTMTMNQTEHNLTVSQIPSPQTWHVFYADKYTCQDDKENSQVEDIPFEMVLLNPDAEGNPFDHFSAGESVTPKME
;
A
#
# COMPACT_ATOMS: atom_id res chain seq x y z
N MET A 1 -17.71 57.62 32.29
CA MET A 1 -18.45 56.46 31.73
C MET A 1 -18.35 56.53 30.23
N GLY A 2 -17.85 55.48 29.58
CA GLY A 2 -17.71 55.42 28.12
C GLY A 2 -16.60 54.46 27.72
N GLY A 3 -16.81 53.16 27.94
CA GLY A 3 -15.85 52.11 27.63
C GLY A 3 -15.82 51.80 26.14
N LEU A 4 -14.60 51.70 25.59
CA LEU A 4 -14.35 51.11 24.28
C LEU A 4 -13.96 49.64 24.52
N ARG A 5 -14.93 48.71 24.37
CA ARG A 5 -14.64 47.28 24.33
C ARG A 5 -14.47 46.88 22.87
N LEU A 6 -13.23 46.61 22.48
CA LEU A 6 -12.90 45.89 21.25
C LEU A 6 -13.41 44.45 21.41
N LEU A 7 -14.49 44.09 20.71
CA LEU A 7 -14.91 42.70 20.56
C LEU A 7 -14.08 42.08 19.43
N ALA A 8 -13.13 41.24 19.80
CA ALA A 8 -12.39 40.40 18.88
C ALA A 8 -13.36 39.44 18.20
N VAL A 9 -13.41 39.46 16.87
CA VAL A 9 -14.13 38.48 16.06
C VAL A 9 -13.32 37.17 16.13
N ALA A 10 -13.80 36.22 16.92
CA ALA A 10 -13.26 34.87 16.92
C ALA A 10 -13.62 34.21 15.58
N LEU A 11 -12.65 34.15 14.67
CA LEU A 11 -12.69 33.26 13.51
C LEU A 11 -12.64 31.83 14.03
N THR A 12 -13.81 31.25 14.25
CA THR A 12 -13.97 29.81 14.40
C THR A 12 -13.61 29.17 13.07
N CYS A 13 -12.33 28.86 12.87
CA CYS A 13 -11.92 27.90 11.87
C CYS A 13 -12.65 26.60 12.20
N CYS A 14 -13.68 26.29 11.41
CA CYS A 14 -14.25 24.96 11.30
C CYS A 14 -13.14 24.02 10.80
N TRP A 15 -12.24 23.63 11.70
CA TRP A 15 -11.41 22.46 11.51
C TRP A 15 -12.34 21.29 11.74
N TRP A 16 -13.01 20.86 10.67
CA TRP A 16 -13.48 19.50 10.62
C TRP A 16 -12.28 18.61 10.91
N PRO A 17 -12.33 17.73 11.92
CA PRO A 17 -11.37 16.66 11.99
C PRO A 17 -11.54 15.89 10.69
N GLN A 18 -10.48 15.83 9.88
CA GLN A 18 -10.38 14.84 8.82
C GLN A 18 -10.61 13.49 9.51
N GLY A 19 -11.82 12.96 9.34
CA GLY A 19 -12.14 11.61 9.76
C GLY A 19 -11.05 10.71 9.23
N SER A 20 -10.52 9.86 10.10
CA SER A 20 -9.50 8.88 9.77
C SER A 20 -9.76 8.29 8.39
N GLN A 21 -8.84 8.55 7.46
CA GLN A 21 -8.75 7.77 6.25
C GLN A 21 -7.95 6.52 6.62
N GLY A 22 -8.68 5.50 7.05
CA GLY A 22 -8.18 4.15 7.02
C GLY A 22 -7.48 3.86 5.69
N LYS A 23 -6.35 3.15 5.70
CA LYS A 23 -5.41 3.14 4.57
C LYS A 23 -5.99 2.52 3.30
N THR A 24 -6.60 3.40 2.49
CA THR A 24 -7.09 3.13 1.15
C THR A 24 -6.16 3.81 0.18
N LEU A 25 -5.50 3.02 -0.67
CA LEU A 25 -4.62 3.50 -1.73
C LEU A 25 -5.35 3.42 -3.06
N ARG A 26 -5.32 4.52 -3.81
CA ARG A 26 -5.84 4.58 -5.18
C ARG A 26 -4.72 5.04 -6.10
N GLY A 27 -4.64 4.45 -7.28
CA GLY A 27 -3.61 4.81 -8.25
C GLY A 27 -3.67 3.94 -9.49
N SER A 28 -2.53 3.87 -10.17
CA SER A 28 -2.37 3.09 -11.39
C SER A 28 -1.10 2.25 -11.33
N PHE A 29 -1.21 0.98 -11.73
CA PHE A 29 -0.07 0.12 -11.97
C PHE A 29 0.51 0.40 -13.35
N SER A 30 1.78 0.79 -13.40
CA SER A 30 2.46 1.23 -14.61
C SER A 30 3.67 0.36 -14.91
N SER A 31 3.66 -0.24 -16.11
CA SER A 31 4.76 -1.09 -16.60
C SER A 31 6.05 -0.29 -16.74
N THR A 32 5.96 0.95 -17.24
CA THR A 32 7.09 1.87 -17.35
C THR A 32 7.69 2.18 -15.98
N ALA A 33 6.86 2.58 -15.01
CA ALA A 33 7.34 2.88 -13.66
C ALA A 33 7.94 1.65 -12.98
N ALA A 34 7.36 0.47 -13.21
CA ALA A 34 7.91 -0.78 -12.71
C ALA A 34 9.26 -1.11 -13.36
N GLN A 35 9.39 -0.97 -14.68
CA GLN A 35 10.64 -1.22 -15.38
C GLN A 35 11.77 -0.28 -14.92
N ASP A 36 11.49 1.03 -14.85
CA ASP A 36 12.49 2.03 -14.46
C ASP A 36 12.98 1.83 -13.01
N ALA A 37 12.11 1.37 -12.12
CA ALA A 37 12.43 1.17 -10.70
C ALA A 37 12.76 -0.29 -10.34
N GLN A 38 12.74 -1.23 -11.30
CA GLN A 38 12.80 -2.68 -11.04
C GLN A 38 11.70 -3.16 -10.06
N GLY A 39 10.51 -2.58 -10.18
CA GLY A 39 9.32 -2.76 -9.35
C GLY A 39 8.73 -1.41 -8.94
N GLN A 40 7.47 -1.16 -9.27
CA GLN A 40 6.79 0.09 -8.91
C GLN A 40 6.39 0.01 -7.43
N ARG A 41 6.88 0.95 -6.61
CA ARG A 41 6.45 1.04 -5.21
C ARG A 41 5.02 1.56 -5.12
N ILE A 42 4.14 0.79 -4.49
CA ILE A 42 2.73 1.13 -4.29
C ILE A 42 2.52 1.75 -2.92
N GLY A 43 3.09 1.12 -1.89
CA GLY A 43 2.80 1.55 -0.54
C GLY A 43 3.52 0.80 0.57
N HIS A 44 3.30 1.36 1.74
CA HIS A 44 3.53 0.88 3.09
C HIS A 44 2.37 0.26 3.83
N PHE A 45 2.51 -0.73 4.71
CA PHE A 45 1.58 -0.86 5.84
C PHE A 45 2.20 -1.62 7.01
N GLU A 46 1.89 -1.19 8.23
CA GLU A 46 2.31 -1.92 9.42
C GLU A 46 1.20 -2.87 9.86
N PHE A 47 1.34 -4.12 9.45
CA PHE A 47 0.38 -5.16 9.79
C PHE A 47 0.64 -5.73 11.19
N HIS A 48 -0.40 -6.17 11.87
CA HIS A 48 -0.35 -6.89 13.15
C HIS A 48 -1.47 -7.94 13.26
N GLY A 49 -1.34 -8.85 14.23
CA GLY A 49 -2.36 -9.87 14.51
C GLY A 49 -2.45 -10.98 13.45
N ASP A 50 -3.43 -11.87 13.59
CA ASP A 50 -3.44 -13.15 12.85
C ASP A 50 -4.33 -13.15 11.58
N HIS A 51 -5.01 -12.05 11.29
CA HIS A 51 -6.00 -11.96 10.21
C HIS A 51 -5.91 -10.66 9.43
N ALA A 52 -4.72 -10.03 9.39
CA ALA A 52 -4.49 -8.87 8.55
C ALA A 52 -4.85 -9.17 7.08
N LEU A 53 -5.42 -8.19 6.37
CA LEU A 53 -5.98 -8.37 5.04
C LEU A 53 -5.51 -7.28 4.08
N LEU A 54 -5.14 -7.70 2.88
CA LEU A 54 -4.93 -6.84 1.72
C LEU A 54 -6.06 -7.14 0.72
N CYS A 55 -6.91 -6.15 0.46
CA CYS A 55 -7.93 -6.21 -0.57
C CYS A 55 -7.52 -5.34 -1.76
N VAL A 56 -7.60 -5.87 -2.98
CA VAL A 56 -7.24 -5.14 -4.21
C VAL A 56 -8.36 -5.25 -5.21
N ARG A 57 -8.81 -4.11 -5.74
CA ARG A 57 -9.82 -3.99 -6.79
C ARG A 57 -9.21 -3.43 -8.06
N ILE A 58 -9.51 -4.07 -9.18
CA ILE A 58 -8.95 -3.74 -10.49
C ILE A 58 -10.09 -3.54 -11.50
N ASN A 59 -10.12 -2.39 -12.15
CA ASN A 59 -11.19 -2.04 -13.08
C ASN A 59 -11.02 -2.66 -14.49
N ASN A 60 -9.80 -3.10 -14.85
CA ASN A 60 -9.51 -3.72 -16.15
C ASN A 60 -8.64 -4.99 -16.01
N ILE A 61 -9.30 -6.09 -15.67
CA ILE A 61 -8.68 -7.41 -15.48
C ILE A 61 -7.98 -7.95 -16.73
N ALA A 62 -8.50 -7.65 -17.92
CA ALA A 62 -7.95 -8.16 -19.18
C ALA A 62 -6.52 -7.64 -19.40
N VAL A 63 -6.29 -6.35 -19.12
CA VAL A 63 -4.95 -5.76 -19.18
C VAL A 63 -4.05 -6.36 -18.10
N ALA A 64 -4.53 -6.51 -16.86
CA ALA A 64 -3.76 -7.14 -15.77
C ALA A 64 -3.30 -8.56 -16.12
N VAL A 65 -4.20 -9.40 -16.64
CA VAL A 65 -3.89 -10.75 -17.10
C VAL A 65 -2.91 -10.73 -18.28
N GLY A 66 -3.14 -9.85 -19.27
CA GLY A 66 -2.27 -9.72 -20.43
C GLY A 66 -0.83 -9.31 -20.08
N LYS A 67 -0.67 -8.53 -19.00
CA LYS A 67 0.63 -8.12 -18.46
C LYS A 67 1.26 -9.15 -17.51
N GLU A 68 0.54 -10.19 -17.10
CA GLU A 68 0.94 -11.08 -16.00
C GLU A 68 1.22 -10.29 -14.71
N ALA A 69 0.35 -9.31 -14.43
CA ALA A 69 0.47 -8.38 -13.31
C ALA A 69 0.50 -9.08 -11.95
N LYS A 70 1.43 -8.67 -11.09
CA LYS A 70 1.65 -9.24 -9.76
C LYS A 70 1.92 -8.14 -8.72
N LEU A 71 1.45 -8.37 -7.49
CA LEU A 71 1.92 -7.66 -6.31
C LEU A 71 2.94 -8.50 -5.57
N TYR A 72 3.99 -7.85 -5.09
CA TYR A 72 5.05 -8.42 -4.28
C TYR A 72 5.06 -7.68 -2.95
N LEU A 73 4.93 -8.42 -1.86
CA LEU A 73 4.97 -7.87 -0.51
C LEU A 73 6.26 -8.30 0.17
N PHE A 74 7.02 -7.29 0.63
CA PHE A 74 8.27 -7.48 1.35
C PHE A 74 8.12 -6.99 2.78
N GLN A 75 8.52 -7.81 3.75
CA GLN A 75 8.78 -7.35 5.10
C GLN A 75 9.93 -6.34 5.08
N ALA A 76 9.85 -5.30 5.92
CA ALA A 76 10.81 -4.20 5.93
C ALA A 76 12.27 -4.66 6.12
N GLN A 77 12.50 -5.69 6.94
CA GLN A 77 13.84 -6.24 7.16
C GLN A 77 14.41 -6.90 5.91
N GLU A 78 13.60 -7.67 5.19
CA GLU A 78 14.01 -8.32 3.94
C GLU A 78 14.22 -7.30 2.82
N TRP A 79 13.35 -6.29 2.73
CA TRP A 79 13.55 -5.17 1.82
C TRP A 79 14.86 -4.42 2.09
N LEU A 80 15.18 -4.14 3.36
CA LEU A 80 16.42 -3.46 3.74
C LEU A 80 17.66 -4.28 3.35
N LYS A 81 17.64 -5.60 3.55
CA LYS A 81 18.74 -6.50 3.13
C LYS A 81 18.98 -6.45 1.63
N LEU A 82 17.91 -6.39 0.81
CA LEU A 82 18.02 -6.25 -0.64
C LEU A 82 18.70 -4.94 -1.05
N GLN A 83 18.42 -3.84 -0.34
CA GLN A 83 19.04 -2.54 -0.60
C GLN A 83 20.51 -2.48 -0.18
N GLN A 84 20.88 -3.19 0.90
CA GLN A 84 22.22 -3.15 1.48
C GLN A 84 23.18 -4.21 0.90
N SER A 85 22.71 -5.07 -0.01
CA SER A 85 23.54 -6.14 -0.57
C SER A 85 24.72 -5.59 -1.37
N SER A 86 25.94 -6.07 -1.06
CA SER A 86 27.18 -5.64 -1.72
C SER A 86 27.30 -6.15 -3.16
N HIS A 87 26.74 -7.32 -3.44
CA HIS A 87 26.86 -7.98 -4.75
C HIS A 87 25.74 -7.64 -5.74
N GLY A 88 24.74 -6.85 -5.34
CA GLY A 88 23.66 -6.38 -6.20
C GLY A 88 22.79 -7.51 -6.78
N TYR A 89 21.55 -7.62 -6.33
CA TYR A 89 20.60 -8.56 -6.93
C TYR A 89 20.14 -8.09 -8.32
N SER A 90 19.94 -9.02 -9.26
CA SER A 90 19.20 -8.74 -10.50
C SER A 90 17.72 -8.43 -10.20
N CYS A 91 17.00 -7.84 -11.17
CA CYS A 91 15.59 -7.47 -11.01
C CYS A 91 14.72 -8.68 -10.59
N SER A 92 14.82 -9.80 -11.33
CA SER A 92 14.05 -11.01 -11.04
C SER A 92 14.43 -11.63 -9.69
N GLU A 93 15.71 -11.61 -9.34
CA GLU A 93 16.16 -12.10 -8.03
C GLU A 93 15.58 -11.25 -6.88
N LYS A 94 15.56 -9.92 -7.02
CA LYS A 94 14.93 -9.03 -6.02
C LYS A 94 13.46 -9.39 -5.82
N LEU A 95 12.69 -9.48 -6.91
CA LEU A 95 11.26 -9.82 -6.85
C LEU A 95 11.02 -11.20 -6.23
N SER A 96 11.89 -12.18 -6.50
CA SER A 96 11.79 -13.53 -5.94
C SER A 96 11.95 -13.60 -4.42
N LYS A 97 12.46 -12.55 -3.77
CA LYS A 97 12.62 -12.48 -2.31
C LYS A 97 11.39 -11.94 -1.58
N ALA A 98 10.30 -11.60 -2.29
CA ALA A 98 9.05 -11.21 -1.64
C ALA A 98 8.51 -12.35 -0.79
N GLN A 99 8.01 -12.04 0.40
CA GLN A 99 7.43 -13.05 1.29
C GLN A 99 6.05 -13.50 0.79
N LEU A 100 5.30 -12.58 0.16
CA LEU A 100 4.02 -12.88 -0.46
C LEU A 100 4.00 -12.34 -1.88
N THR A 101 3.44 -13.13 -2.79
CA THR A 101 3.18 -12.73 -4.17
C THR A 101 1.72 -13.00 -4.50
N MET A 102 1.02 -12.00 -5.01
CA MET A 102 -0.36 -12.10 -5.47
C MET A 102 -0.41 -11.89 -6.97
N THR A 103 -1.05 -12.80 -7.69
CA THR A 103 -1.28 -12.65 -9.15
C THR A 103 -2.61 -11.95 -9.39
N MET A 104 -2.61 -10.89 -10.20
CA MET A 104 -3.80 -10.08 -10.48
C MET A 104 -4.61 -10.65 -11.64
N ASN A 105 -5.39 -11.70 -11.39
CA ASN A 105 -6.19 -12.39 -12.41
C ASN A 105 -7.70 -12.42 -12.08
N GLN A 106 -8.16 -11.48 -11.26
CA GLN A 106 -9.55 -11.32 -10.78
C GLN A 106 -9.81 -9.83 -10.53
N THR A 107 -11.07 -9.42 -10.55
CA THR A 107 -11.49 -8.03 -10.29
C THR A 107 -11.27 -7.63 -8.85
N GLU A 108 -11.48 -8.55 -7.91
CA GLU A 108 -11.23 -8.36 -6.49
C GLU A 108 -10.34 -9.49 -5.99
N HIS A 109 -9.30 -9.15 -5.23
CA HIS A 109 -8.37 -10.08 -4.61
C HIS A 109 -8.28 -9.80 -3.12
N ASN A 110 -8.36 -10.87 -2.33
CA ASN A 110 -8.19 -10.82 -0.89
C ASN A 110 -6.99 -11.70 -0.51
N LEU A 111 -5.97 -11.11 0.10
CA LEU A 111 -4.81 -11.81 0.63
C LEU A 111 -4.74 -11.61 2.13
N THR A 112 -4.85 -12.72 2.86
CA THR A 112 -4.61 -12.73 4.30
C THR A 112 -3.11 -12.75 4.58
N VAL A 113 -2.66 -11.83 5.41
CA VAL A 113 -1.31 -11.77 5.96
C VAL A 113 -1.39 -12.36 7.38
N SER A 114 -1.20 -13.67 7.50
CA SER A 114 -1.36 -14.39 8.77
C SER A 114 -0.09 -14.41 9.63
N GLN A 115 -0.26 -14.79 10.91
CA GLN A 115 0.83 -15.09 11.84
C GLN A 115 1.83 -13.94 12.04
N ILE A 116 1.33 -12.75 12.36
CA ILE A 116 2.19 -11.58 12.63
C ILE A 116 2.37 -11.46 14.16
N PRO A 117 3.43 -12.03 14.75
CA PRO A 117 3.59 -12.11 16.21
C PRO A 117 3.83 -10.75 16.86
N SER A 118 4.29 -9.77 16.08
CA SER A 118 4.50 -8.39 16.49
C SER A 118 4.26 -7.48 15.29
N PRO A 119 3.82 -6.22 15.47
CA PRO A 119 3.67 -5.28 14.38
C PRO A 119 4.90 -5.24 13.45
N GLN A 120 4.65 -5.35 12.15
CA GLN A 120 5.71 -5.36 11.14
C GLN A 120 5.30 -4.52 9.93
N THR A 121 6.23 -3.68 9.46
CA THR A 121 6.05 -2.94 8.21
C THR A 121 6.25 -3.84 7.01
N TRP A 122 5.31 -3.80 6.08
CA TRP A 122 5.35 -4.44 4.78
C TRP A 122 5.33 -3.41 3.67
N HIS A 123 6.16 -3.61 2.65
CA HIS A 123 6.23 -2.81 1.45
C HIS A 123 5.55 -3.55 0.29
N VAL A 124 4.65 -2.87 -0.39
CA VAL A 124 3.90 -3.42 -1.53
C VAL A 124 4.48 -2.84 -2.82
N PHE A 125 4.83 -3.74 -3.74
CA PHE A 125 5.33 -3.40 -5.06
C PHE A 125 4.50 -4.05 -6.15
N TYR A 126 4.34 -3.35 -7.26
CA TYR A 126 3.80 -3.88 -8.50
C TYR A 126 4.93 -4.25 -9.45
N ALA A 127 4.79 -5.40 -10.11
CA ALA A 127 5.58 -5.75 -11.28
C ALA A 127 4.78 -6.64 -12.23
N ASP A 128 5.23 -6.68 -13.48
CA ASP A 128 4.64 -7.42 -14.59
C ASP A 128 5.72 -8.04 -15.46
N LYS A 129 5.33 -8.74 -16.53
CA LYS A 129 6.27 -9.43 -17.42
C LYS A 129 7.27 -8.51 -18.13
N TYR A 130 7.04 -7.19 -18.16
CA TYR A 130 7.92 -6.21 -18.77
C TYR A 130 8.92 -5.61 -17.78
N THR A 131 8.63 -5.70 -16.47
CA THR A 131 9.38 -5.02 -15.40
C THR A 131 10.88 -5.36 -15.39
N CYS A 132 11.24 -6.61 -15.64
CA CYS A 132 12.64 -7.05 -15.66
C CYS A 132 13.21 -7.25 -17.07
N GLN A 133 12.53 -6.77 -18.10
CA GLN A 133 13.06 -6.80 -19.47
C GLN A 133 13.90 -5.55 -19.73
N ASP A 134 14.98 -5.70 -20.51
CA ASP A 134 15.84 -4.58 -20.91
C ASP A 134 15.21 -3.73 -22.04
N ASP A 135 14.24 -4.29 -22.76
CA ASP A 135 13.55 -3.63 -23.87
C ASP A 135 12.41 -2.72 -23.37
N LYS A 136 12.60 -1.41 -23.54
CA LYS A 136 11.63 -0.37 -23.14
C LYS A 136 10.51 -0.14 -24.16
N GLU A 137 10.60 -0.65 -25.40
CA GLU A 137 9.54 -0.44 -26.38
C GLU A 137 8.26 -1.20 -26.00
N ASN A 138 8.40 -2.34 -25.31
CA ASN A 138 7.28 -3.19 -24.93
C ASN A 138 6.51 -2.73 -23.67
N SER A 139 6.97 -1.69 -22.97
CA SER A 139 6.38 -1.23 -21.70
C SER A 139 5.36 -0.08 -21.84
N GLN A 140 5.17 0.47 -23.05
CA GLN A 140 4.17 1.53 -23.33
C GLN A 140 2.70 1.04 -23.34
N VAL A 141 2.37 0.03 -22.55
CA VAL A 141 1.05 -0.58 -22.49
C VAL A 141 0.20 0.11 -21.42
N GLU A 142 -1.09 0.30 -21.70
CA GLU A 142 -2.10 0.93 -20.81
C GLU A 142 -1.91 0.61 -19.32
N ASP A 143 -1.85 1.64 -18.48
CA ASP A 143 -1.78 1.50 -17.02
C ASP A 143 -3.06 0.86 -16.46
N ILE A 144 -2.94 0.13 -15.34
CA ILE A 144 -4.09 -0.55 -14.70
C ILE A 144 -4.55 0.25 -13.48
N PRO A 145 -5.73 0.88 -13.50
CA PRO A 145 -6.26 1.57 -12.32
C PRO A 145 -6.61 0.57 -11.21
N PHE A 146 -6.28 0.93 -9.98
CA PHE A 146 -6.56 0.10 -8.81
C PHE A 146 -7.10 0.90 -7.62
N GLU A 147 -7.82 0.19 -6.77
CA GLU A 147 -8.10 0.56 -5.38
C GLU A 147 -7.59 -0.57 -4.47
N MET A 148 -6.90 -0.21 -3.40
CA MET A 148 -6.30 -1.15 -2.47
C MET A 148 -6.63 -0.74 -1.04
N VAL A 149 -7.08 -1.70 -0.24
CA VAL A 149 -7.42 -1.50 1.17
C VAL A 149 -6.55 -2.42 2.01
N LEU A 150 -5.91 -1.85 3.04
CA LEU A 150 -5.02 -2.56 3.96
C LEU A 150 -5.65 -2.55 5.35
N LEU A 151 -5.81 -3.74 5.93
CA LEU A 151 -6.59 -3.97 7.14
C LEU A 151 -5.80 -4.81 8.14
N ASN A 152 -5.87 -4.42 9.40
CA ASN A 152 -5.52 -5.18 10.57
C ASN A 152 -6.78 -5.76 11.22
N PRO A 153 -6.62 -6.81 12.05
CA PRO A 153 -7.71 -7.30 12.87
C PRO A 153 -8.10 -6.28 13.95
N ASP A 154 -9.40 -6.10 14.16
CA ASP A 154 -9.98 -5.33 15.26
C ASP A 154 -9.87 -6.07 16.61
N ALA A 155 -10.48 -5.52 17.66
CA ALA A 155 -10.47 -6.12 18.99
C ALA A 155 -11.14 -7.51 19.06
N GLU A 156 -11.99 -7.86 18.09
CA GLU A 156 -12.64 -9.17 17.97
C GLU A 156 -11.88 -10.11 17.03
N GLY A 157 -10.80 -9.63 16.39
CA GLY A 157 -9.99 -10.39 15.45
C GLY A 157 -10.43 -10.27 13.99
N ASN A 158 -11.44 -9.44 13.68
CA ASN A 158 -11.96 -9.29 12.32
C ASN A 158 -11.16 -8.24 11.53
N PRO A 159 -10.88 -8.43 10.23
CA PRO A 159 -10.08 -7.51 9.43
C PRO A 159 -10.84 -6.23 9.05
N PHE A 160 -11.17 -5.39 10.03
CA PHE A 160 -11.89 -4.13 9.81
C PHE A 160 -11.11 -2.91 10.29
N ASP A 161 -9.95 -3.10 10.92
CA ASP A 161 -9.10 -2.00 11.37
C ASP A 161 -8.22 -1.51 10.23
N HIS A 162 -8.42 -0.27 9.76
CA HIS A 162 -7.62 0.27 8.66
C HIS A 162 -6.37 1.06 9.11
N PHE A 163 -6.05 1.03 10.41
CA PHE A 163 -4.91 1.75 10.97
C PHE A 163 -3.65 0.88 10.95
N SER A 164 -2.52 1.48 10.55
CA SER A 164 -1.21 0.88 10.80
C SER A 164 -0.98 0.81 12.33
N ALA A 165 -0.23 -0.16 12.85
CA ALA A 165 -0.05 -0.29 14.32
C ALA A 165 0.53 0.97 15.01
N GLY A 166 1.30 1.79 14.27
CA GLY A 166 1.79 3.10 14.73
C GLY A 166 0.82 4.29 14.57
N GLU A 167 -0.35 4.10 13.95
CA GLU A 167 -1.33 5.16 13.67
C GLU A 167 -2.57 4.96 14.57
N SER A 168 -2.54 5.45 15.80
CA SER A 168 -3.75 5.40 16.65
C SER A 168 -4.67 6.59 16.38
N VAL A 169 -5.99 6.36 16.39
CA VAL A 169 -6.95 7.44 16.62
C VAL A 169 -6.77 7.86 18.07
N THR A 170 -6.32 9.08 18.31
CA THR A 170 -6.45 9.68 19.64
C THR A 170 -7.93 9.65 20.01
N PRO A 171 -8.34 8.91 21.05
CA PRO A 171 -9.72 8.97 21.50
C PRO A 171 -9.99 10.41 21.93
N LYS A 172 -11.08 11.00 21.42
CA LYS A 172 -11.63 12.19 22.05
C LYS A 172 -12.02 11.78 23.46
N MET A 173 -11.26 12.23 24.46
CA MET A 173 -11.78 12.33 25.81
C MET A 173 -12.94 13.33 25.76
N GLU A 174 -14.15 12.83 25.94
CA GLU A 174 -15.32 13.64 26.31
C GLU A 174 -15.16 14.18 27.74
#